data_AF-A0A348ZZE1-F1
#
_entry.id   AF-A0A348ZZE1-F1
#
_cell.length_a   1.000
_cell.length_b   1.000
_cell.length_c   1.000
_cell.angle_alpha   90.00
_cell.angle_beta   90.00
_cell.angle_gamma   90.00
#
_symmetry.space_group_name_H-M   'P 1'
#
loop_
_entity.id
_entity.type
_entity.pdbx_description
1 polymer ?
#
loop_
_entity_poly.entity_id
_entity_poly.type
_entity_poly.pdbx_seq_one_letter_code
_entity_poly.pdbx_strand_id
1 'polypeptide(L)'
;MSDIALKKGKLSSTLRSGLDTYYGKIPGIEPSFVSARWEHWGQCPHTVVYLVKKEKSTVGWIIFNRATSAVEEILFNPKDDGTTVRSQAIDALIAKESLVSAEIPEADSSQYGWLVDYGFRPARRIKAFGQDLVKLELSTSVFFQQLKGYKPIKTYRKRERVVIEPVIGTQTEGDIKAALQSLLDRLGGVSKYVKPGQTVVLKPNVVADHGMVNGVYHGGVVTDIRILKGLIELLLPIAGKVIVAEGSSINRSATGKMFEVYGYPTLVDLDPKKVSLVDLNTDELVEKAVPAGKRMKSRKVPRTIEEADVLISLPVMKIHFAAGVSLAIKNLQGTMPPLEKYMTHFFGLWQNLVNIHHVVKPTLHIIDGIVGQEDFGPVSGTPKTMNLLIGGENPVAVDAVTMRVMGLKPHQSPPVLLAYLQGLGPIESHKIEVLGASIDKVANTFKLPVINLESGRDFKIHAENACMGCRGYLHFVLAKLRKADPADPSRMLIDRPFNPRVNIFLGPHAGTRVHPKETNIFMGICQLHNAEKGTALVGCPPHAEVIMNGIFKLFPDVERPKYADETEEAKLEKMLNEVLETLV
;
A
#
# COMPACT_ATOMS: atom_id res chain seq x y z
N MET A 1 11.38 18.29 24.48
CA MET A 1 11.14 16.85 24.78
C MET A 1 9.68 16.74 25.23
N SER A 2 8.95 15.65 24.94
CA SER A 2 7.49 15.62 25.14
C SER A 2 7.10 15.45 26.60
N ASP A 3 6.33 16.40 27.14
CA ASP A 3 5.79 16.34 28.52
C ASP A 3 4.58 15.40 28.66
N ILE A 4 4.07 14.87 27.54
CA ILE A 4 2.90 13.99 27.49
C ILE A 4 3.30 12.52 27.32
N ALA A 5 2.72 11.65 28.16
CA ALA A 5 2.83 10.20 28.06
C ALA A 5 1.45 9.53 28.19
N LEU A 6 1.25 8.41 27.49
CA LEU A 6 0.04 7.59 27.65
C LEU A 6 0.28 6.45 28.62
N LYS A 7 -0.54 6.37 29.67
CA LYS A 7 -0.58 5.24 30.62
C LYS A 7 -1.90 4.49 30.48
N LYS A 8 -1.90 3.16 30.64
CA LYS A 8 -3.13 2.38 30.63
C LYS A 8 -4.03 2.81 31.81
N GLY A 9 -5.30 3.05 31.53
CA GLY A 9 -6.33 3.43 32.49
C GLY A 9 -7.52 2.48 32.46
N LYS A 10 -8.64 2.95 33.00
CA LYS A 10 -9.95 2.28 32.99
C LYS A 10 -11.05 3.31 32.81
N LEU A 11 -12.22 2.86 32.38
CA LEU A 11 -13.44 3.66 32.46
C LEU A 11 -13.65 4.08 33.92
N SER A 12 -13.94 5.37 34.15
CA SER A 12 -14.03 5.96 35.49
C SER A 12 -15.17 6.97 35.58
N SER A 13 -15.71 7.17 36.79
CA SER A 13 -16.77 8.16 37.02
C SER A 13 -16.37 9.58 36.60
N THR A 14 -15.10 9.95 36.80
CA THR A 14 -14.56 11.24 36.35
C THR A 14 -14.63 11.39 34.82
N LEU A 15 -14.20 10.37 34.08
CA LEU A 15 -14.32 10.36 32.62
C LEU A 15 -15.79 10.42 32.19
N ARG A 16 -16.67 9.63 32.83
CA ARG A 16 -18.10 9.63 32.52
C ARG A 16 -18.72 11.01 32.66
N SER A 17 -18.55 11.63 33.83
CA SER A 17 -19.08 12.97 34.12
C SER A 17 -18.50 14.03 33.18
N GLY A 18 -17.22 13.90 32.81
CA GLY A 18 -16.58 14.76 31.83
C GLY A 18 -17.22 14.66 30.44
N LEU A 19 -17.53 13.44 29.98
CA LEU A 19 -18.20 13.23 28.69
C LEU A 19 -19.62 13.77 28.69
N ASP A 20 -20.41 13.52 29.75
CA ASP A 20 -21.77 14.06 29.87
C ASP A 20 -21.75 15.61 29.83
N THR A 21 -20.76 16.23 30.50
CA THR A 21 -20.57 17.69 30.50
C THR A 21 -20.13 18.23 29.13
N TYR A 22 -19.26 17.51 28.43
CA TYR A 22 -18.73 17.92 27.12
C TYR A 22 -19.82 17.85 26.05
N TYR A 23 -20.44 16.69 25.88
CA TYR A 23 -21.46 16.47 24.85
C TYR A 23 -22.78 17.17 25.14
N GLY A 24 -23.13 17.40 26.41
CA GLY A 24 -24.32 18.18 26.78
C GLY A 24 -24.28 19.65 26.31
N LYS A 25 -23.12 20.14 25.85
CA LYS A 25 -22.96 21.49 25.28
C LYS A 25 -23.00 21.53 23.76
N ILE A 26 -23.00 20.37 23.09
CA ILE A 26 -22.94 20.28 21.62
C ILE A 26 -24.36 20.11 21.08
N PRO A 27 -24.89 21.10 20.34
CA PRO A 27 -26.22 20.98 19.74
C PRO A 27 -26.32 19.79 18.79
N GLY A 28 -27.45 19.07 18.83
CA GLY A 28 -27.71 17.94 17.95
C GLY A 28 -27.21 16.57 18.44
N ILE A 29 -26.46 16.52 19.54
CA ILE A 29 -26.10 15.25 20.19
C ILE A 29 -27.25 14.75 21.06
N GLU A 30 -27.67 13.51 20.82
CA GLU A 30 -28.73 12.82 21.55
C GLU A 30 -28.31 12.59 23.00
N PRO A 31 -29.20 12.79 24.00
CA PRO A 31 -28.88 12.60 25.42
C PRO A 31 -28.37 11.18 25.75
N SER A 32 -28.78 10.18 24.97
CA SER A 32 -28.39 8.78 25.15
C SER A 32 -26.99 8.44 24.59
N PHE A 33 -26.38 9.33 23.77
CA PHE A 33 -25.14 9.05 23.05
C PHE A 33 -24.01 8.57 23.98
N VAL A 34 -23.75 9.32 25.05
CA VAL A 34 -22.68 8.98 26.01
C VAL A 34 -22.99 7.66 26.71
N SER A 35 -24.25 7.39 27.06
CA SER A 35 -24.69 6.12 27.68
C SER A 35 -24.47 4.92 26.76
N ALA A 36 -24.88 5.03 25.50
CA ALA A 36 -24.72 3.96 24.51
C ALA A 36 -23.24 3.66 24.23
N ARG A 37 -22.41 4.69 24.09
CA ARG A 37 -20.95 4.56 23.90
C ARG A 37 -20.27 3.93 25.12
N TRP A 38 -20.68 4.34 26.32
CA TRP A 38 -20.13 3.81 27.57
C TRP A 38 -20.37 2.31 27.74
N GLU A 39 -21.59 1.86 27.44
CA GLU A 39 -21.94 0.44 27.46
C GLU A 39 -21.13 -0.34 26.43
N HIS A 40 -21.04 0.17 25.19
CA HIS A 40 -20.22 -0.42 24.13
C HIS A 40 -18.76 -0.62 24.55
N TRP A 41 -18.14 0.41 25.13
CA TRP A 41 -16.76 0.34 25.61
C TRP A 41 -16.56 -0.68 26.72
N GLY A 42 -17.54 -0.82 27.62
CA GLY A 42 -17.51 -1.79 28.72
C GLY A 42 -17.61 -3.24 28.25
N GLN A 43 -18.28 -3.49 27.12
CA GLN A 43 -18.48 -4.82 26.56
C GLN A 43 -17.44 -5.21 25.50
N CYS A 44 -16.75 -4.23 24.89
CA CYS A 44 -15.79 -4.47 23.82
C CYS A 44 -14.40 -4.87 24.37
N PRO A 45 -13.91 -6.10 24.12
CA PRO A 45 -12.62 -6.58 24.66
C PRO A 45 -11.40 -5.90 24.01
N HIS A 46 -11.60 -5.16 22.93
CA HIS A 46 -10.55 -4.45 22.21
C HIS A 46 -10.40 -2.99 22.63
N THR A 47 -11.28 -2.50 23.51
CA THR A 47 -11.23 -1.16 24.08
C THR A 47 -10.04 -1.00 25.01
N VAL A 48 -9.27 0.04 24.79
CA VAL A 48 -8.15 0.45 25.64
C VAL A 48 -8.36 1.90 26.04
N VAL A 49 -8.42 2.15 27.34
CA VAL A 49 -8.42 3.50 27.89
C VAL A 49 -6.97 3.90 28.16
N TYR A 50 -6.52 5.00 27.55
CA TYR A 50 -5.27 5.65 27.84
C TYR A 50 -5.52 6.92 28.66
N LEU A 51 -4.83 7.05 29.79
CA LEU A 51 -4.71 8.31 30.52
C LEU A 51 -3.63 9.15 29.86
N VAL A 52 -3.98 10.36 29.45
CA VAL A 52 -3.03 11.37 28.97
C VAL A 52 -2.39 12.01 30.20
N LYS A 53 -1.10 11.75 30.40
CA LYS A 53 -0.33 12.23 31.55
C LYS A 53 0.58 13.37 31.13
N LYS A 54 0.42 14.54 31.76
CA LYS A 54 1.44 15.59 31.78
C LYS A 54 2.17 15.51 33.12
N GLU A 55 3.44 15.12 33.09
CA GLU A 55 4.19 14.75 34.30
C GLU A 55 3.45 13.66 35.12
N LYS A 56 2.99 13.99 36.34
CA LYS A 56 2.22 13.08 37.22
C LYS A 56 0.70 13.24 37.06
N SER A 57 0.25 14.38 36.54
CA SER A 57 -1.16 14.77 36.45
C SER A 57 -1.86 14.14 35.25
N THR A 58 -3.11 13.68 35.43
CA THR A 58 -3.96 13.29 34.29
C THR A 58 -4.58 14.55 33.71
N VAL A 59 -4.29 14.84 32.45
CA VAL A 59 -4.81 16.00 31.71
C VAL A 59 -5.89 15.63 30.70
N GLY A 60 -6.12 14.32 30.49
CA GLY A 60 -7.17 13.84 29.60
C GLY A 60 -7.19 12.31 29.46
N TRP A 61 -8.02 11.84 28.55
CA TRP A 61 -8.27 10.44 28.23
C TRP A 61 -8.37 10.25 26.72
N ILE A 62 -7.88 9.11 26.26
CA ILE A 62 -8.13 8.59 24.92
C ILE A 62 -8.74 7.20 25.07
N ILE A 63 -9.89 6.95 24.45
CA ILE A 63 -10.45 5.61 24.30
C ILE A 63 -10.12 5.12 22.90
N PHE A 64 -9.39 4.01 22.82
CA PHE A 64 -8.87 3.47 21.57
C PHE A 64 -9.31 2.02 21.39
N ASN A 65 -9.85 1.70 20.23
CA ASN A 65 -10.20 0.34 19.85
C ASN A 65 -9.11 -0.28 18.98
N ARG A 66 -8.42 -1.29 19.53
CA ARG A 66 -7.30 -1.94 18.83
C ARG A 66 -7.73 -2.80 17.63
N ALA A 67 -8.97 -3.27 17.58
CA ALA A 67 -9.45 -4.08 16.47
C ALA A 67 -9.68 -3.24 15.21
N THR A 68 -10.11 -2.00 15.38
CA THR A 68 -10.36 -1.05 14.27
C THR A 68 -9.24 -0.03 14.10
N SER A 69 -8.29 0.01 15.04
CA SER A 69 -7.27 1.05 15.15
C SER A 69 -7.87 2.46 15.15
N ALA A 70 -8.98 2.61 15.87
CA ALA A 70 -9.76 3.84 15.94
C ALA A 70 -9.70 4.43 17.34
N VAL A 71 -9.42 5.72 17.40
CA VAL A 71 -9.74 6.55 18.55
C VAL A 71 -11.25 6.74 18.53
N GLU A 72 -11.92 6.11 19.49
CA GLU A 72 -13.34 6.30 19.67
C GLU A 72 -13.57 7.58 20.46
N GLU A 73 -12.77 7.89 21.48
CA GLU A 73 -12.98 9.12 22.26
C GLU A 73 -11.67 9.83 22.61
N ILE A 74 -11.73 11.17 22.65
CA ILE A 74 -10.67 12.04 23.17
C ILE A 74 -11.30 13.12 24.02
N LEU A 75 -11.01 13.09 25.31
CA LEU A 75 -11.48 14.10 26.25
C LEU A 75 -10.29 14.68 27.02
N PHE A 76 -10.14 16.00 27.01
CA PHE A 76 -9.17 16.70 27.86
C PHE A 76 -9.87 17.43 28.99
N ASN A 77 -9.17 17.62 30.11
CA ASN A 77 -9.65 18.51 31.15
C ASN A 77 -9.72 19.94 30.59
N PRO A 78 -10.80 20.71 30.84
CA PRO A 78 -10.95 22.05 30.26
C PRO A 78 -9.76 23.00 30.48
N LYS A 79 -9.12 22.92 31.65
CA LYS A 79 -7.95 23.76 32.00
C LYS A 79 -6.65 23.36 31.29
N ASP A 80 -6.59 22.13 30.78
CA ASP A 80 -5.41 21.54 30.15
C ASP A 80 -5.61 21.36 28.62
N ASP A 81 -6.76 21.77 28.10
CA ASP A 81 -7.21 21.53 26.74
C ASP A 81 -6.66 22.57 25.74
N GLY A 82 -5.35 22.47 25.49
CA GLY A 82 -4.64 23.31 24.52
C GLY A 82 -4.15 22.52 23.30
N THR A 83 -4.08 23.16 22.14
CA THR A 83 -3.65 22.56 20.86
C THR A 83 -2.33 21.76 20.99
N THR A 84 -1.35 22.28 21.73
CA THR A 84 -0.08 21.59 21.98
C THR A 84 -0.26 20.28 22.75
N VAL A 85 -1.09 20.27 23.81
CA VAL A 85 -1.37 19.06 24.61
C VAL A 85 -2.10 18.04 23.76
N ARG A 86 -3.10 18.49 23.00
CA ARG A 86 -3.85 17.64 22.07
C ARG A 86 -2.94 16.94 21.06
N SER A 87 -2.09 17.70 20.37
CA SER A 87 -1.15 17.15 19.37
C SER A 87 -0.16 16.17 20.00
N GLN A 88 0.44 16.52 21.15
CA GLN A 88 1.38 15.64 21.84
C GLN A 88 0.73 14.33 22.34
N ALA A 89 -0.57 14.35 22.67
CA ALA A 89 -1.30 13.14 23.04
C ALA A 89 -1.46 12.19 21.84
N ILE A 90 -1.76 12.72 20.65
CA ILE A 90 -1.82 11.93 19.41
C ILE A 90 -0.42 11.43 19.02
N ASP A 91 0.63 12.23 19.14
CA ASP A 91 2.01 11.78 18.90
C ASP A 91 2.37 10.59 19.81
N ALA A 92 1.96 10.65 21.08
CA ALA A 92 2.19 9.58 22.04
C ALA A 92 1.36 8.32 21.74
N LEU A 93 0.19 8.46 21.09
CA LEU A 93 -0.61 7.34 20.57
C LEU A 93 0.05 6.71 19.34
N ILE A 94 0.51 7.52 18.38
CA ILE A 94 1.26 7.08 17.19
C ILE A 94 2.53 6.30 17.59
N ALA A 95 3.18 6.68 18.68
CA ALA A 95 4.33 5.93 19.21
C ALA A 95 3.97 4.55 19.79
N LYS A 96 2.69 4.27 20.05
CA LYS A 96 2.18 3.02 20.64
C LYS A 96 1.37 2.15 19.69
N GLU A 97 0.80 2.73 18.64
CA GLU A 97 -0.11 2.09 17.69
C GLU A 97 0.35 2.38 16.24
N SER A 98 0.07 1.49 15.27
CA SER A 98 0.77 1.46 13.96
C SER A 98 0.01 2.10 12.82
N LEU A 99 -1.28 2.35 13.00
CA LEU A 99 -2.10 3.26 12.24
C LEU A 99 -3.14 3.80 13.19
N VAL A 100 -3.60 5.02 12.94
CA VAL A 100 -4.57 5.70 13.78
C VAL A 100 -5.70 6.23 12.91
N SER A 101 -6.92 5.90 13.27
CA SER A 101 -8.14 6.55 12.80
C SER A 101 -8.88 7.14 14.00
N ALA A 102 -9.91 7.93 13.76
CA ALA A 102 -10.80 8.47 14.77
C ALA A 102 -12.25 8.35 14.30
N GLU A 103 -13.17 8.21 15.23
CA GLU A 103 -14.61 8.18 14.97
C GLU A 103 -15.27 9.14 15.94
N ILE A 104 -15.79 10.25 15.42
CA ILE A 104 -16.36 11.35 16.20
C ILE A 104 -17.75 11.72 15.66
N PRO A 105 -18.63 12.32 16.47
CA PRO A 105 -19.89 12.88 15.98
C PRO A 105 -19.65 13.99 14.94
N GLU A 106 -20.43 13.99 13.85
CA GLU A 106 -20.33 15.05 12.84
C GLU A 106 -20.68 16.44 13.39
N ALA A 107 -21.56 16.50 14.39
CA ALA A 107 -21.91 17.73 15.08
C ALA A 107 -20.75 18.35 15.88
N ASP A 108 -19.71 17.58 16.24
CA ASP A 108 -18.53 18.09 16.93
C ASP A 108 -17.52 18.72 15.94
N SER A 109 -17.90 19.89 15.41
CA SER A 109 -17.07 20.66 14.47
C SER A 109 -15.71 21.07 15.04
N SER A 110 -15.59 21.25 16.36
CA SER A 110 -14.35 21.61 17.04
C SER A 110 -13.35 20.46 16.99
N GLN A 111 -13.77 19.27 17.40
CA GLN A 111 -12.93 18.08 17.36
C GLN A 111 -12.62 17.68 15.92
N TYR A 112 -13.60 17.78 15.01
CA TYR A 112 -13.40 17.57 13.57
C TYR A 112 -12.32 18.48 13.00
N GLY A 113 -12.44 19.80 13.21
CA GLY A 113 -11.47 20.78 12.70
C GLY A 113 -10.07 20.52 13.23
N TRP A 114 -9.93 20.28 14.54
CA TRP A 114 -8.64 19.98 15.15
C TRP A 114 -7.99 18.69 14.60
N LEU A 115 -8.75 17.61 14.43
CA LEU A 115 -8.23 16.36 13.86
C LEU A 115 -7.82 16.56 12.39
N VAL A 116 -8.58 17.32 11.62
CA VAL A 116 -8.23 17.68 10.24
C VAL A 116 -6.92 18.48 10.21
N ASP A 117 -6.78 19.49 11.06
CA ASP A 117 -5.55 20.28 11.18
C ASP A 117 -4.34 19.44 11.58
N TYR A 118 -4.53 18.44 12.47
CA TYR A 118 -3.48 17.51 12.84
C TYR A 118 -3.04 16.61 11.66
N GLY A 119 -3.96 16.23 10.77
CA GLY A 119 -3.66 15.39 9.60
C GLY A 119 -4.63 14.24 9.33
N PHE A 120 -5.75 14.16 10.05
CA PHE A 120 -6.81 13.18 9.82
C PHE A 120 -7.74 13.59 8.68
N ARG A 121 -8.26 12.62 7.93
CA ARG A 121 -9.02 12.90 6.70
C ARG A 121 -10.32 12.13 6.69
N PRO A 122 -11.45 12.76 6.32
CA PRO A 122 -12.73 12.08 6.29
C PRO A 122 -12.66 10.92 5.30
N ALA A 123 -13.08 9.75 5.76
CA ALA A 123 -13.04 8.52 4.97
C ALA A 123 -14.44 7.92 4.78
N ARG A 124 -15.29 7.99 5.82
CA ARG A 124 -16.64 7.41 5.79
C ARG A 124 -17.56 8.08 6.81
N ARG A 125 -18.86 8.14 6.50
CA ARG A 125 -19.93 8.51 7.44
C ARG A 125 -20.65 7.26 7.93
N ILE A 126 -21.06 7.25 9.18
CA ILE A 126 -21.64 6.08 9.86
C ILE A 126 -22.76 6.56 10.77
N LYS A 127 -23.95 5.94 10.68
CA LYS A 127 -25.00 6.13 11.68
C LYS A 127 -24.84 5.11 12.80
N ALA A 128 -24.49 5.56 14.00
CA ALA A 128 -24.34 4.69 15.16
C ALA A 128 -24.65 5.44 16.47
N PHE A 129 -25.10 4.72 17.49
CA PHE A 129 -25.40 5.30 18.82
C PHE A 129 -26.39 6.47 18.78
N GLY A 130 -27.33 6.45 17.84
CA GLY A 130 -28.29 7.55 17.63
C GLY A 130 -27.65 8.84 17.08
N GLN A 131 -26.47 8.75 16.47
CA GLN A 131 -25.73 9.89 15.94
C GLN A 131 -25.21 9.63 14.52
N ASP A 132 -25.06 10.71 13.76
CA ASP A 132 -24.22 10.74 12.56
C ASP A 132 -22.77 10.91 13.00
N LEU A 133 -21.94 9.91 12.71
CA LEU A 133 -20.51 9.89 12.99
C LEU A 133 -19.70 10.01 11.71
N VAL A 134 -18.55 10.66 11.80
CA VAL A 134 -17.54 10.66 10.75
C VAL A 134 -16.32 9.86 11.19
N LYS A 135 -15.97 8.87 10.38
CA LYS A 135 -14.70 8.19 10.46
C LYS A 135 -13.63 8.99 9.72
N LEU A 136 -12.62 9.35 10.48
CA LEU A 136 -11.45 10.11 10.08
C LEU A 136 -10.23 9.19 10.10
N GLU A 137 -9.42 9.16 9.05
CA GLU A 137 -8.21 8.35 9.02
C GLU A 137 -6.97 9.24 8.96
N LEU A 138 -5.98 8.98 9.83
CA LEU A 138 -4.72 9.73 9.80
C LEU A 138 -4.05 9.50 8.45
N SER A 139 -3.62 10.57 7.80
CA SER A 139 -2.79 10.46 6.60
C SER A 139 -1.55 9.64 6.92
N THR A 140 -1.27 8.60 6.13
CA THR A 140 -0.07 7.76 6.33
C THR A 140 1.22 8.57 6.19
N SER A 141 1.19 9.66 5.41
CA SER A 141 2.31 10.61 5.31
C SER A 141 2.56 11.29 6.66
N VAL A 142 1.51 11.82 7.29
CA VAL A 142 1.60 12.43 8.63
C VAL A 142 2.02 11.39 9.67
N PHE A 143 1.43 10.19 9.64
CA PHE A 143 1.80 9.10 10.54
C PHE A 143 3.31 8.85 10.53
N PHE A 144 3.93 8.71 9.34
CA PHE A 144 5.38 8.51 9.24
C PHE A 144 6.21 9.71 9.71
N GLN A 145 5.76 10.93 9.46
CA GLN A 145 6.45 12.14 9.93
C GLN A 145 6.49 12.22 11.46
N GLN A 146 5.47 11.68 12.15
CA GLN A 146 5.39 11.70 13.61
C GLN A 146 6.09 10.52 14.30
N LEU A 147 6.64 9.56 13.55
CA LEU A 147 7.39 8.43 14.14
C LEU A 147 8.72 8.91 14.73
N LYS A 148 8.87 8.79 16.05
CA LYS A 148 10.14 9.01 16.78
C LYS A 148 11.04 7.77 16.67
N GLY A 149 11.47 7.49 15.45
CA GLY A 149 12.20 6.28 15.07
C GLY A 149 11.28 5.11 14.69
N TYR A 150 11.87 4.05 14.15
CA TYR A 150 11.13 2.87 13.69
C TYR A 150 11.22 1.77 14.74
N LYS A 151 10.13 1.60 15.51
CA LYS A 151 10.00 0.51 16.48
C LYS A 151 8.67 -0.20 16.25
N PRO A 152 8.65 -1.53 16.16
CA PRO A 152 7.42 -2.27 15.94
C PRO A 152 6.60 -2.27 17.22
N ILE A 153 5.27 -2.21 17.10
CA ILE A 153 4.39 -2.27 18.29
C ILE A 153 4.60 -3.58 19.03
N LYS A 154 4.72 -4.67 18.27
CA LYS A 154 4.96 -6.02 18.77
C LYS A 154 6.38 -6.41 18.40
N THR A 155 7.19 -6.73 19.40
CA THR A 155 8.55 -7.21 19.17
C THR A 155 8.52 -8.50 18.37
N TYR A 156 9.16 -8.48 17.20
CA TYR A 156 9.43 -9.70 16.45
C TYR A 156 10.51 -10.51 17.15
N ARG A 157 10.21 -11.78 17.48
CA ARG A 157 11.06 -12.65 18.32
C ARG A 157 11.88 -13.68 17.55
N LYS A 158 11.50 -14.01 16.32
CA LYS A 158 12.19 -15.02 15.51
C LYS A 158 13.40 -14.40 14.80
N ARG A 159 14.37 -15.26 14.48
CA ARG A 159 15.46 -14.94 13.55
C ARG A 159 15.09 -15.57 12.21
N GLU A 160 15.10 -14.75 11.17
CA GLU A 160 14.76 -15.17 9.81
C GLU A 160 16.02 -15.55 9.04
N ARG A 161 15.88 -16.45 8.07
CA ARG A 161 16.95 -16.81 7.14
C ARG A 161 16.63 -16.29 5.75
N VAL A 162 17.61 -15.64 5.13
CA VAL A 162 17.52 -15.19 3.74
C VAL A 162 18.78 -15.65 3.01
N VAL A 163 18.60 -16.36 1.91
CA VAL A 163 19.69 -16.78 1.03
C VAL A 163 19.86 -15.76 -0.08
N ILE A 164 21.10 -15.40 -0.36
CA ILE A 164 21.49 -14.68 -1.58
C ILE A 164 22.34 -15.65 -2.41
N GLU A 165 21.80 -16.11 -3.53
CA GLU A 165 22.45 -17.09 -4.41
C GLU A 165 22.82 -16.43 -5.76
N PRO A 166 24.12 -16.29 -6.07
CA PRO A 166 24.55 -15.86 -7.39
C PRO A 166 24.22 -16.89 -8.46
N VAL A 167 23.71 -16.42 -9.61
CA VAL A 167 23.58 -17.24 -10.82
C VAL A 167 24.92 -17.20 -11.55
N ILE A 168 25.70 -18.27 -11.39
CA ILE A 168 27.04 -18.41 -11.96
C ILE A 168 26.93 -18.96 -13.39
N GLY A 169 27.76 -18.49 -14.32
CA GLY A 169 27.79 -18.97 -15.70
C GLY A 169 27.21 -17.97 -16.69
N THR A 170 26.70 -18.46 -17.82
CA THR A 170 26.14 -17.65 -18.91
C THR A 170 24.62 -17.47 -18.78
N GLN A 171 24.06 -17.81 -17.60
CA GLN A 171 22.63 -17.74 -17.30
C GLN A 171 21.81 -18.67 -18.19
N THR A 172 22.34 -19.86 -18.49
CA THR A 172 21.55 -20.92 -19.14
C THR A 172 20.42 -21.37 -18.22
N GLU A 173 19.42 -22.08 -18.77
CA GLU A 173 18.38 -22.71 -17.94
C GLU A 173 18.98 -23.65 -16.88
N GLY A 174 20.06 -24.35 -17.22
CA GLY A 174 20.81 -25.21 -16.30
C GLY A 174 21.45 -24.43 -15.15
N ASP A 175 22.09 -23.29 -15.44
CA ASP A 175 22.69 -22.41 -14.43
C ASP A 175 21.64 -21.90 -13.44
N ILE A 176 20.48 -21.46 -13.97
CA ILE A 176 19.37 -20.93 -13.17
C ILE A 176 18.77 -22.03 -12.29
N LYS A 177 18.55 -23.24 -12.84
CA LYS A 177 18.07 -24.39 -12.08
C LYS A 177 19.05 -24.80 -10.97
N ALA A 178 20.35 -24.80 -11.26
CA ALA A 178 21.39 -25.09 -10.27
C ALA A 178 21.39 -24.06 -9.13
N ALA A 179 21.25 -22.77 -9.45
CA ALA A 179 21.12 -21.72 -8.46
C ALA A 179 19.84 -21.87 -7.61
N LEU A 180 18.70 -22.24 -8.23
CA LEU A 180 17.46 -22.54 -7.50
C LEU A 180 17.62 -23.72 -6.53
N GLN A 181 18.25 -24.81 -6.98
CA GLN A 181 18.53 -25.97 -6.14
C GLN A 181 19.42 -25.58 -4.95
N SER A 182 20.53 -24.89 -5.20
CA SER A 182 21.45 -24.40 -4.16
C SER A 182 20.74 -23.49 -3.14
N LEU A 183 19.90 -22.57 -3.63
CA LEU A 183 19.09 -21.69 -2.79
C LEU A 183 18.15 -22.49 -1.88
N LEU A 184 17.43 -23.46 -2.44
CA LEU A 184 16.51 -24.32 -1.69
C LEU A 184 17.25 -25.18 -0.66
N ASP A 185 18.39 -25.76 -1.03
CA ASP A 185 19.20 -26.59 -0.14
C ASP A 185 19.69 -25.80 1.08
N ARG A 186 20.17 -24.57 0.88
CA ARG A 186 20.55 -23.67 1.98
C ARG A 186 19.37 -23.30 2.89
N LEU A 187 18.15 -23.29 2.37
CA LEU A 187 16.93 -23.08 3.15
C LEU A 187 16.41 -24.37 3.83
N GLY A 188 17.03 -25.53 3.57
CA GLY A 188 16.68 -26.82 4.16
C GLY A 188 16.08 -27.83 3.18
N GLY A 189 16.20 -27.60 1.88
CA GLY A 189 15.76 -28.48 0.80
C GLY A 189 14.28 -28.33 0.43
N VAL A 190 13.95 -28.74 -0.79
CA VAL A 190 12.57 -28.64 -1.33
C VAL A 190 11.55 -29.43 -0.49
N SER A 191 11.94 -30.57 0.08
CA SER A 191 11.07 -31.45 0.87
C SER A 191 10.65 -30.85 2.22
N LYS A 192 11.33 -29.78 2.68
CA LYS A 192 10.89 -28.98 3.82
C LYS A 192 9.57 -28.25 3.52
N TYR A 193 9.42 -27.78 2.29
CA TYR A 193 8.32 -26.92 1.88
C TYR A 193 7.18 -27.68 1.19
N VAL A 194 7.51 -28.71 0.41
CA VAL A 194 6.56 -29.47 -0.40
C VAL A 194 6.55 -30.93 0.02
N LYS A 195 5.36 -31.48 0.25
CA LYS A 195 5.13 -32.89 0.57
C LYS A 195 4.55 -33.63 -0.64
N PRO A 196 4.77 -34.96 -0.74
CA PRO A 196 4.22 -35.75 -1.83
C PRO A 196 2.72 -35.54 -2.04
N GLY A 197 2.31 -35.28 -3.28
CA GLY A 197 0.91 -35.13 -3.66
C GLY A 197 0.29 -33.75 -3.44
N GLN A 198 0.99 -32.81 -2.79
CA GLN A 198 0.48 -31.44 -2.58
C GLN A 198 0.34 -30.66 -3.88
N THR A 199 -0.60 -29.72 -3.89
CA THR A 199 -0.76 -28.70 -4.93
C THR A 199 0.10 -27.49 -4.60
N VAL A 200 1.08 -27.21 -5.47
CA VAL A 200 1.98 -26.07 -5.33
C VAL A 200 1.57 -24.97 -6.30
N VAL A 201 1.26 -23.78 -5.79
CA VAL A 201 1.01 -22.60 -6.62
C VAL A 201 2.27 -21.76 -6.71
N LEU A 202 2.71 -21.47 -7.92
CA LEU A 202 3.78 -20.53 -8.23
C LEU A 202 3.15 -19.20 -8.65
N LYS A 203 3.46 -18.13 -7.90
CA LYS A 203 2.99 -16.77 -8.16
C LYS A 203 4.12 -15.90 -8.71
N PRO A 204 4.32 -15.83 -10.04
CA PRO A 204 5.27 -14.90 -10.67
C PRO A 204 4.84 -13.44 -10.47
N ASN A 205 5.54 -12.51 -11.11
CA ASN A 205 5.10 -11.16 -11.40
C ASN A 205 4.92 -11.06 -12.92
N VAL A 206 3.68 -10.90 -13.39
CA VAL A 206 3.37 -10.56 -14.80
C VAL A 206 2.52 -9.31 -14.85
N VAL A 207 3.14 -8.16 -15.14
CA VAL A 207 2.46 -6.85 -15.05
C VAL A 207 1.88 -6.37 -16.38
N ALA A 208 2.70 -6.41 -17.44
CA ALA A 208 2.40 -5.89 -18.77
C ALA A 208 3.42 -6.45 -19.77
N ASP A 209 3.23 -6.18 -21.06
CA ASP A 209 4.09 -6.53 -22.20
C ASP A 209 5.36 -5.67 -22.32
N HIS A 210 5.57 -4.68 -21.46
CA HIS A 210 6.68 -3.72 -21.56
C HIS A 210 8.07 -4.34 -21.35
N GLY A 211 8.14 -5.62 -20.93
CA GLY A 211 9.38 -6.38 -20.96
C GLY A 211 9.81 -6.80 -22.36
N MET A 212 8.93 -6.67 -23.35
CA MET A 212 9.16 -6.99 -24.76
C MET A 212 9.39 -5.70 -25.56
N VAL A 213 10.49 -5.63 -26.31
CA VAL A 213 10.75 -4.57 -27.28
C VAL A 213 11.07 -5.23 -28.61
N ASN A 214 10.27 -4.92 -29.64
CA ASN A 214 10.40 -5.53 -30.98
C ASN A 214 10.39 -7.07 -30.95
N GLY A 215 9.61 -7.67 -30.06
CA GLY A 215 9.52 -9.13 -29.90
C GLY A 215 10.67 -9.77 -29.10
N VAL A 216 11.61 -8.98 -28.58
CA VAL A 216 12.73 -9.46 -27.76
C VAL A 216 12.49 -9.11 -26.29
N TYR A 217 12.73 -10.07 -25.40
CA TYR A 217 12.62 -9.86 -23.95
C TYR A 217 13.88 -9.16 -23.40
N HIS A 218 13.68 -8.09 -22.64
CA HIS A 218 14.76 -7.27 -22.07
C HIS A 218 14.91 -7.36 -20.53
N GLY A 219 14.09 -8.17 -19.85
CA GLY A 219 14.21 -8.37 -18.39
C GLY A 219 13.59 -7.26 -17.53
N GLY A 220 13.57 -7.48 -16.21
CA GLY A 220 13.24 -6.45 -15.21
C GLY A 220 11.76 -6.09 -15.02
N VAL A 221 10.88 -6.44 -15.95
CA VAL A 221 9.45 -6.11 -15.90
C VAL A 221 8.60 -7.26 -15.34
N VAL A 222 8.85 -8.47 -15.84
CA VAL A 222 8.17 -9.73 -15.46
C VAL A 222 9.18 -10.76 -15.00
N THR A 223 8.75 -11.74 -14.19
CA THR A 223 9.60 -12.85 -13.74
C THR A 223 10.16 -13.61 -14.94
N ASP A 224 11.45 -13.89 -14.92
CA ASP A 224 12.10 -14.68 -15.95
C ASP A 224 11.50 -16.10 -16.01
N ILE A 225 10.98 -16.49 -17.17
CA ILE A 225 10.31 -17.78 -17.37
C ILE A 225 11.24 -18.97 -17.09
N ARG A 226 12.56 -18.79 -17.24
CA ARG A 226 13.55 -19.84 -16.96
C ARG A 226 13.61 -20.19 -15.48
N ILE A 227 13.31 -19.23 -14.59
CA ILE A 227 13.18 -19.49 -13.15
C ILE A 227 11.96 -20.38 -12.88
N LEU A 228 10.82 -20.08 -13.51
CA LEU A 228 9.62 -20.91 -13.39
C LEU A 228 9.88 -22.33 -13.90
N LYS A 229 10.47 -22.46 -15.10
CA LYS A 229 10.84 -23.76 -15.67
C LYS A 229 11.73 -24.57 -14.72
N GLY A 230 12.85 -23.98 -14.29
CA GLY A 230 13.78 -24.65 -13.37
C GLY A 230 13.11 -25.05 -12.07
N LEU A 231 12.27 -24.20 -11.49
CA LEU A 231 11.55 -24.51 -10.25
C LEU A 231 10.49 -25.60 -10.45
N ILE A 232 9.73 -25.58 -11.55
CA ILE A 232 8.76 -26.63 -11.88
C ILE A 232 9.48 -27.98 -11.99
N GLU A 233 10.61 -28.06 -12.69
CA GLU A 233 11.39 -29.29 -12.82
C GLU A 233 11.88 -29.84 -11.47
N LEU A 234 12.22 -28.96 -10.50
CA LEU A 234 12.59 -29.36 -9.14
C LEU A 234 11.39 -29.83 -8.30
N LEU A 235 10.18 -29.36 -8.64
CA LEU A 235 8.95 -29.65 -7.91
C LEU A 235 8.22 -30.90 -8.43
N LEU A 236 8.23 -31.15 -9.74
CA LEU A 236 7.50 -32.25 -10.40
C LEU A 236 7.73 -33.65 -9.80
N PRO A 237 8.94 -34.01 -9.32
CA PRO A 237 9.17 -35.30 -8.67
C PRO A 237 8.40 -35.50 -7.35
N ILE A 238 7.92 -34.44 -6.72
CA ILE A 238 7.32 -34.47 -5.37
C ILE A 238 5.87 -33.95 -5.40
N ALA A 239 5.62 -32.84 -6.08
CA ALA A 239 4.32 -32.22 -6.15
C ALA A 239 3.29 -33.12 -6.88
N GLY A 240 2.05 -33.10 -6.39
CA GLY A 240 0.92 -33.69 -7.09
C GLY A 240 0.49 -32.83 -8.28
N LYS A 241 0.48 -31.51 -8.08
CA LYS A 241 0.16 -30.49 -9.10
C LYS A 241 1.03 -29.25 -8.90
N VAL A 242 1.37 -28.58 -10.00
CA VAL A 242 2.06 -27.28 -10.00
C VAL A 242 1.26 -26.29 -10.83
N ILE A 243 0.72 -25.25 -10.21
CA ILE A 243 -0.12 -24.25 -10.87
C ILE A 243 0.66 -22.94 -10.95
N VAL A 244 0.86 -22.40 -12.14
CA VAL A 244 1.39 -21.05 -12.31
C VAL A 244 0.20 -20.09 -12.37
N ALA A 245 0.03 -19.30 -11.31
CA ALA A 245 -1.15 -18.46 -11.15
C ALA A 245 -0.76 -16.99 -11.02
N GLU A 246 -1.39 -16.13 -11.81
CA GLU A 246 -1.17 -14.69 -11.79
C GLU A 246 -2.44 -13.94 -12.19
N GLY A 247 -2.58 -12.71 -11.72
CA GLY A 247 -3.54 -11.76 -12.23
C GLY A 247 -2.75 -10.53 -12.68
N SER A 248 -2.69 -10.30 -13.99
CA SER A 248 -2.01 -9.14 -14.58
C SER A 248 -2.59 -7.80 -14.09
N SER A 249 -1.86 -6.71 -14.34
CA SER A 249 -2.28 -5.36 -13.93
C SER A 249 -3.68 -5.05 -14.45
N ILE A 250 -4.46 -4.35 -13.63
CA ILE A 250 -5.64 -3.65 -14.16
C ILE A 250 -5.18 -2.72 -15.30
N ASN A 251 -6.04 -2.54 -16.30
CA ASN A 251 -5.87 -1.53 -17.36
C ASN A 251 -4.76 -1.87 -18.37
N ARG A 252 -4.38 -3.15 -18.41
CA ARG A 252 -3.46 -3.75 -19.37
C ARG A 252 -4.13 -4.95 -20.03
N SER A 253 -3.42 -5.59 -20.95
CA SER A 253 -3.88 -6.81 -21.61
C SER A 253 -4.27 -7.90 -20.59
N ALA A 254 -5.29 -8.69 -20.92
CA ALA A 254 -5.73 -9.84 -20.11
C ALA A 254 -4.56 -10.79 -19.78
N THR A 255 -4.62 -11.46 -18.63
CA THR A 255 -3.50 -12.27 -18.14
C THR A 255 -3.17 -13.41 -19.10
N GLY A 256 -4.17 -14.06 -19.69
CA GLY A 256 -3.96 -15.09 -20.72
C GLY A 256 -3.11 -14.58 -21.89
N LYS A 257 -3.36 -13.36 -22.38
CA LYS A 257 -2.54 -12.75 -23.43
C LYS A 257 -1.11 -12.48 -22.97
N MET A 258 -0.90 -12.11 -21.70
CA MET A 258 0.44 -11.95 -21.16
C MET A 258 1.18 -13.28 -21.02
N PHE A 259 0.49 -14.35 -20.64
CA PHE A 259 1.06 -15.70 -20.65
C PHE A 259 1.53 -16.10 -22.05
N GLU A 260 0.72 -15.87 -23.08
CA GLU A 260 1.12 -16.12 -24.48
C GLU A 260 2.35 -15.31 -24.89
N VAL A 261 2.34 -13.99 -24.64
CA VAL A 261 3.43 -13.08 -25.01
C VAL A 261 4.77 -13.51 -24.40
N TYR A 262 4.75 -14.02 -23.17
CA TYR A 262 5.96 -14.46 -22.46
C TYR A 262 6.23 -15.96 -22.55
N GLY A 263 5.46 -16.72 -23.35
CA GLY A 263 5.72 -18.14 -23.62
C GLY A 263 5.38 -19.10 -22.47
N TYR A 264 4.51 -18.70 -21.54
CA TYR A 264 4.08 -19.54 -20.41
C TYR A 264 3.42 -20.87 -20.79
N PRO A 265 2.73 -21.03 -21.94
CA PRO A 265 2.22 -22.34 -22.35
C PRO A 265 3.30 -23.43 -22.41
N THR A 266 4.54 -23.07 -22.72
CA THR A 266 5.67 -24.02 -22.76
C THR A 266 6.00 -24.64 -21.39
N LEU A 267 5.57 -24.02 -20.29
CA LEU A 267 5.71 -24.58 -18.94
C LEU A 267 4.75 -25.75 -18.73
N VAL A 268 3.57 -25.71 -19.36
CA VAL A 268 2.57 -26.79 -19.29
C VAL A 268 3.10 -28.05 -19.98
N ASP A 269 3.85 -27.87 -21.07
CA ASP A 269 4.44 -28.97 -21.84
C ASP A 269 5.45 -29.82 -21.03
N LEU A 270 5.97 -29.31 -19.91
CA LEU A 270 6.84 -30.06 -19.00
C LEU A 270 6.14 -31.30 -18.41
N ASP A 271 4.86 -31.16 -18.06
CA ASP A 271 3.98 -32.26 -17.67
C ASP A 271 2.51 -31.78 -17.71
N PRO A 272 1.80 -31.96 -18.83
CA PRO A 272 0.44 -31.42 -19.00
C PRO A 272 -0.60 -32.05 -18.07
N LYS A 273 -0.25 -33.14 -17.36
CA LYS A 273 -1.13 -33.76 -16.35
C LYS A 273 -0.99 -33.11 -14.98
N LYS A 274 0.14 -32.44 -14.72
CA LYS A 274 0.45 -31.84 -13.41
C LYS A 274 0.61 -30.34 -13.43
N VAL A 275 0.97 -29.74 -14.58
CA VAL A 275 1.25 -28.31 -14.70
C VAL A 275 0.07 -27.60 -15.37
N SER A 276 -0.34 -26.45 -14.83
CA SER A 276 -1.38 -25.62 -15.45
C SER A 276 -1.13 -24.12 -15.22
N LEU A 277 -1.80 -23.30 -16.02
CA LEU A 277 -1.82 -21.85 -15.88
C LEU A 277 -3.20 -21.39 -15.39
N VAL A 278 -3.25 -20.42 -14.47
CA VAL A 278 -4.50 -19.84 -13.97
C VAL A 278 -4.46 -18.32 -14.02
N ASP A 279 -5.51 -17.72 -14.60
CA ASP A 279 -5.77 -16.29 -14.52
C ASP A 279 -6.56 -15.96 -13.25
N LEU A 280 -5.88 -15.38 -12.28
CA LEU A 280 -6.46 -14.97 -11.00
C LEU A 280 -7.44 -13.80 -11.13
N ASN A 281 -7.45 -13.08 -12.26
CA ASN A 281 -8.42 -12.00 -12.48
C ASN A 281 -9.83 -12.51 -12.76
N THR A 282 -9.97 -13.77 -13.20
CA THR A 282 -11.26 -14.38 -13.57
C THR A 282 -11.57 -15.64 -12.76
N ASP A 283 -10.77 -15.93 -11.73
CA ASP A 283 -10.96 -17.09 -10.86
C ASP A 283 -12.19 -16.91 -9.95
N GLU A 284 -12.69 -18.02 -9.41
CA GLU A 284 -13.72 -18.01 -8.38
C GLU A 284 -13.18 -17.33 -7.11
N LEU A 285 -14.01 -16.56 -6.42
CA LEU A 285 -13.59 -15.74 -5.29
C LEU A 285 -14.20 -16.22 -3.98
N VAL A 286 -13.38 -16.23 -2.93
CA VAL A 286 -13.79 -16.50 -1.54
C VAL A 286 -13.57 -15.24 -0.70
N GLU A 287 -14.57 -14.83 0.07
CA GLU A 287 -14.43 -13.69 0.97
C GLU A 287 -13.69 -14.09 2.26
N LYS A 288 -12.69 -13.29 2.63
CA LYS A 288 -11.85 -13.50 3.81
C LYS A 288 -11.83 -12.24 4.65
N ALA A 289 -12.11 -12.38 5.95
CA ALA A 289 -11.88 -11.30 6.89
C ALA A 289 -10.39 -10.98 7.00
N VAL A 290 -10.06 -9.68 7.08
CA VAL A 290 -8.70 -9.20 7.35
C VAL A 290 -8.59 -8.95 8.86
N PRO A 291 -7.78 -9.74 9.59
CA PRO A 291 -7.50 -9.51 11.00
C PRO A 291 -7.07 -8.06 11.28
N ALA A 292 -7.70 -7.43 12.27
CA ALA A 292 -7.52 -6.02 12.63
C ALA A 292 -7.81 -4.98 11.53
N GLY A 293 -8.34 -5.41 10.37
CA GLY A 293 -9.16 -4.66 9.41
C GLY A 293 -8.77 -3.23 9.05
N LYS A 294 -7.48 -2.85 9.12
CA LYS A 294 -7.05 -1.46 8.92
C LYS A 294 -7.28 -1.05 7.47
N ARG A 295 -8.06 0.01 7.25
CA ARG A 295 -8.56 0.49 5.94
C ARG A 295 -9.56 -0.46 5.25
N MET A 296 -9.34 -1.78 5.26
CA MET A 296 -10.24 -2.78 4.69
C MET A 296 -10.48 -3.93 5.65
N LYS A 297 -11.76 -4.28 5.91
CA LYS A 297 -12.18 -5.32 6.87
C LYS A 297 -12.20 -6.73 6.28
N SER A 298 -12.41 -6.85 4.97
CA SER A 298 -12.40 -8.12 4.24
C SER A 298 -11.80 -7.93 2.84
N ARG A 299 -11.44 -9.04 2.21
CA ARG A 299 -10.91 -9.13 0.84
C ARG A 299 -11.51 -10.37 0.18
N LYS A 300 -11.88 -10.26 -1.09
CA LYS A 300 -12.15 -11.41 -1.95
C LYS A 300 -10.83 -11.96 -2.52
N VAL A 301 -10.54 -13.23 -2.25
CA VAL A 301 -9.32 -13.92 -2.63
C VAL A 301 -9.66 -15.01 -3.66
N PRO A 302 -8.87 -15.19 -4.73
CA PRO A 302 -9.06 -16.29 -5.67
C PRO A 302 -8.99 -17.66 -4.98
N ARG A 303 -9.90 -18.57 -5.35
CA ARG A 303 -10.00 -19.92 -4.80
C ARG A 303 -8.70 -20.69 -5.01
N THR A 304 -8.05 -20.56 -6.17
CA THR A 304 -6.75 -21.19 -6.45
C THR A 304 -5.69 -20.83 -5.41
N ILE A 305 -5.72 -19.60 -4.88
CA ILE A 305 -4.76 -19.14 -3.87
C ILE A 305 -5.13 -19.63 -2.47
N GLU A 306 -6.43 -19.69 -2.15
CA GLU A 306 -6.92 -20.18 -0.86
C GLU A 306 -6.74 -21.69 -0.70
N GLU A 307 -6.94 -22.47 -1.77
CA GLU A 307 -6.86 -23.94 -1.75
C GLU A 307 -5.44 -24.47 -1.95
N ALA A 308 -4.46 -23.61 -2.18
CA ALA A 308 -3.07 -24.00 -2.35
C ALA A 308 -2.50 -24.61 -1.06
N ASP A 309 -1.95 -25.82 -1.15
CA ASP A 309 -1.18 -26.42 -0.04
C ASP A 309 0.12 -25.64 0.21
N VAL A 310 0.76 -25.21 -0.88
CA VAL A 310 2.02 -24.45 -0.85
C VAL A 310 1.94 -23.32 -1.87
N LEU A 311 2.22 -22.09 -1.44
CA LEU A 311 2.32 -20.93 -2.32
C LEU A 311 3.76 -20.41 -2.33
N ILE A 312 4.39 -20.35 -3.51
CA ILE A 312 5.72 -19.79 -3.71
C ILE A 312 5.60 -18.49 -4.51
N SER A 313 6.00 -17.37 -3.92
CA SER A 313 5.97 -16.07 -4.58
C SER A 313 7.30 -15.77 -5.26
N LEU A 314 7.24 -15.30 -6.51
CA LEU A 314 8.40 -15.06 -7.37
C LEU A 314 8.44 -13.60 -7.88
N PRO A 315 8.70 -12.60 -7.02
CA PRO A 315 8.77 -11.19 -7.43
C PRO A 315 10.01 -10.90 -8.28
N VAL A 316 9.97 -9.82 -9.06
CA VAL A 316 11.17 -9.25 -9.71
C VAL A 316 11.79 -8.18 -8.84
N MET A 317 13.13 -8.09 -8.78
CA MET A 317 13.88 -7.06 -8.07
C MET A 317 13.73 -5.68 -8.73
N LYS A 318 12.73 -4.87 -8.32
CA LYS A 318 12.51 -3.55 -8.97
C LYS A 318 12.17 -2.39 -8.05
N ILE A 319 12.53 -1.19 -8.50
CA ILE A 319 12.03 0.07 -7.97
C ILE A 319 10.56 0.25 -8.39
N HIS A 320 9.77 0.87 -7.52
CA HIS A 320 8.38 1.20 -7.81
C HIS A 320 8.05 2.60 -7.29
N PHE A 321 7.72 3.54 -8.17
CA PHE A 321 7.57 4.96 -7.79
C PHE A 321 6.57 5.19 -6.64
N ALA A 322 5.47 4.41 -6.60
CA ALA A 322 4.45 4.55 -5.56
C ALA A 322 4.68 3.73 -4.27
N ALA A 323 5.52 2.70 -4.30
CA ALA A 323 5.72 1.77 -3.18
C ALA A 323 7.18 1.70 -2.68
N GLY A 324 8.09 2.49 -3.28
CA GLY A 324 9.54 2.41 -3.09
C GLY A 324 10.14 1.27 -3.90
N VAL A 325 9.70 0.05 -3.65
CA VAL A 325 10.14 -1.17 -4.35
C VAL A 325 8.94 -2.07 -4.67
N SER A 326 9.12 -2.97 -5.62
CA SER A 326 8.21 -4.10 -5.81
C SER A 326 8.99 -5.38 -5.63
N LEU A 327 8.77 -6.05 -4.50
CA LEU A 327 9.42 -7.28 -4.07
C LEU A 327 8.36 -8.22 -3.46
N ALA A 328 8.67 -8.99 -2.43
CA ALA A 328 7.78 -9.97 -1.81
C ALA A 328 6.48 -9.35 -1.29
N ILE A 329 6.55 -8.22 -0.59
CA ILE A 329 5.33 -7.62 -0.03
C ILE A 329 4.38 -7.15 -1.13
N LYS A 330 4.92 -6.48 -2.16
CA LYS A 330 4.14 -5.87 -3.24
C LYS A 330 3.59 -6.91 -4.23
N ASN A 331 4.31 -8.01 -4.46
CA ASN A 331 3.98 -8.99 -5.50
C ASN A 331 2.61 -9.66 -5.30
N LEU A 332 2.16 -9.79 -4.04
CA LEU A 332 0.84 -10.35 -3.75
C LEU A 332 -0.31 -9.44 -4.17
N GLN A 333 -0.06 -8.19 -4.57
CA GLN A 333 -1.09 -7.41 -5.27
C GLN A 333 -1.61 -8.14 -6.51
N GLY A 334 -0.75 -8.89 -7.22
CA GLY A 334 -1.13 -9.65 -8.41
C GLY A 334 -2.08 -10.81 -8.11
N THR A 335 -2.17 -11.28 -6.86
CA THR A 335 -3.12 -12.33 -6.49
C THR A 335 -4.54 -11.82 -6.27
N MET A 336 -4.75 -10.50 -6.21
CA MET A 336 -6.07 -9.93 -5.99
C MET A 336 -6.82 -9.75 -7.32
N PRO A 337 -8.15 -9.98 -7.37
CA PRO A 337 -8.94 -9.73 -8.57
C PRO A 337 -9.03 -8.23 -8.90
N PRO A 338 -9.51 -7.84 -10.10
CA PRO A 338 -9.48 -6.46 -10.58
C PRO A 338 -10.12 -5.43 -9.63
N LEU A 339 -11.31 -5.69 -9.10
CA LEU A 339 -11.98 -4.77 -8.17
C LEU A 339 -11.20 -4.62 -6.86
N GLU A 340 -10.65 -5.70 -6.33
CA GLU A 340 -9.81 -5.68 -5.12
C GLU A 340 -8.50 -4.92 -5.35
N LYS A 341 -7.93 -5.00 -6.56
CA LYS A 341 -6.77 -4.20 -6.96
C LYS A 341 -7.13 -2.72 -7.01
N TYR A 342 -8.29 -2.38 -7.58
CA TYR A 342 -8.79 -1.01 -7.66
C TYR A 342 -9.02 -0.43 -6.26
N MET A 343 -9.72 -1.17 -5.38
CA MET A 343 -9.98 -0.80 -3.98
C MET A 343 -8.71 -0.60 -3.16
N THR A 344 -7.64 -1.33 -3.47
CA THR A 344 -6.33 -1.16 -2.80
C THR A 344 -5.84 0.29 -2.93
N HIS A 345 -5.97 0.87 -4.14
CA HIS A 345 -5.62 2.27 -4.40
C HIS A 345 -6.66 3.23 -3.85
N PHE A 346 -7.93 2.84 -3.71
CA PHE A 346 -8.94 3.72 -3.13
C PHE A 346 -8.78 3.90 -1.61
N PHE A 347 -8.65 2.79 -0.87
CA PHE A 347 -8.63 2.79 0.60
C PHE A 347 -7.24 2.95 1.23
N GLY A 348 -6.19 3.14 0.44
CA GLY A 348 -4.81 3.32 0.94
C GLY A 348 -3.89 2.20 0.52
N LEU A 349 -3.10 2.47 -0.52
CA LEU A 349 -2.25 1.48 -1.19
C LEU A 349 -1.37 0.72 -0.20
N TRP A 350 -0.57 1.43 0.58
CA TRP A 350 0.49 0.78 1.38
C TRP A 350 -0.04 -0.14 2.47
N GLN A 351 -1.11 0.25 3.17
CA GLN A 351 -1.71 -0.61 4.20
C GLN A 351 -2.39 -1.81 3.57
N ASN A 352 -3.07 -1.64 2.44
CA ASN A 352 -3.75 -2.76 1.79
C ASN A 352 -2.78 -3.79 1.21
N LEU A 353 -1.57 -3.38 0.81
CA LEU A 353 -0.49 -4.32 0.49
C LEU A 353 -0.10 -5.18 1.69
N VAL A 354 -0.06 -4.61 2.89
CA VAL A 354 0.18 -5.37 4.14
C VAL A 354 -1.02 -6.27 4.47
N ASN A 355 -2.25 -5.79 4.28
CA ASN A 355 -3.46 -6.56 4.56
C ASN A 355 -3.55 -7.86 3.75
N ILE A 356 -3.06 -7.86 2.50
CA ILE A 356 -3.04 -9.08 1.67
C ILE A 356 -2.28 -10.21 2.36
N HIS A 357 -1.18 -9.91 3.08
CA HIS A 357 -0.38 -10.93 3.79
C HIS A 357 -1.10 -11.56 4.98
N HIS A 358 -2.25 -11.02 5.40
CA HIS A 358 -3.08 -11.69 6.40
C HIS A 358 -3.98 -12.77 5.81
N VAL A 359 -4.34 -12.65 4.53
CA VAL A 359 -5.28 -13.54 3.84
C VAL A 359 -4.61 -14.43 2.80
N VAL A 360 -3.46 -14.02 2.27
CA VAL A 360 -2.60 -14.81 1.36
C VAL A 360 -1.25 -15.00 2.04
N LYS A 361 -0.85 -16.26 2.26
CA LYS A 361 0.33 -16.61 3.05
C LYS A 361 1.30 -17.48 2.25
N PRO A 362 2.18 -16.88 1.43
CA PRO A 362 3.22 -17.64 0.77
C PRO A 362 4.11 -18.35 1.78
N THR A 363 4.46 -19.60 1.46
CA THR A 363 5.40 -20.42 2.23
C THR A 363 6.83 -20.00 1.96
N LEU A 364 7.11 -19.53 0.75
CA LEU A 364 8.44 -19.16 0.30
C LEU A 364 8.36 -17.98 -0.67
N HIS A 365 9.35 -17.09 -0.59
CA HIS A 365 9.57 -16.01 -1.54
C HIS A 365 10.93 -16.21 -2.21
N ILE A 366 10.99 -16.09 -3.53
CA ILE A 366 12.23 -16.12 -4.31
C ILE A 366 12.22 -14.92 -5.25
N ILE A 367 13.02 -13.90 -4.95
CA ILE A 367 13.22 -12.73 -5.79
C ILE A 367 14.03 -13.14 -7.01
N ASP A 368 13.46 -12.91 -8.19
CA ASP A 368 14.16 -12.83 -9.45
C ASP A 368 14.97 -11.52 -9.51
N GLY A 369 16.27 -11.66 -9.30
CA GLY A 369 17.27 -10.62 -9.53
C GLY A 369 18.23 -11.01 -10.64
N ILE A 370 17.82 -11.81 -11.64
CA ILE A 370 18.69 -12.03 -12.81
C ILE A 370 18.85 -10.69 -13.52
N VAL A 371 17.70 -10.10 -13.89
CA VAL A 371 17.58 -8.72 -14.35
C VAL A 371 16.50 -8.03 -13.54
N GLY A 372 16.91 -7.08 -12.70
CA GLY A 372 16.02 -6.18 -11.99
C GLY A 372 15.61 -4.97 -12.83
N GLN A 373 14.92 -4.00 -12.21
CA GLN A 373 14.56 -2.74 -12.85
C GLN A 373 14.75 -1.55 -11.89
N GLU A 374 15.45 -0.52 -12.36
CA GLU A 374 15.65 0.75 -11.64
C GLU A 374 14.89 1.91 -12.29
N ASP A 375 14.98 3.11 -11.69
CA ASP A 375 14.31 4.33 -12.15
C ASP A 375 12.77 4.26 -12.04
N PHE A 376 12.03 4.73 -13.06
CA PHE A 376 10.57 4.88 -13.04
C PHE A 376 9.79 3.58 -13.29
N GLY A 377 10.03 2.56 -12.46
CA GLY A 377 9.24 1.33 -12.42
C GLY A 377 7.82 1.53 -11.88
N PRO A 378 6.85 0.68 -12.22
CA PRO A 378 7.07 -0.77 -12.44
C PRO A 378 7.11 -1.23 -13.90
N VAL A 379 6.96 -0.34 -14.88
CA VAL A 379 6.95 -0.69 -16.33
C VAL A 379 7.81 0.23 -17.19
N SER A 380 8.18 1.42 -16.72
CA SER A 380 8.96 2.40 -17.50
C SER A 380 10.36 2.63 -16.93
N GLY A 381 10.84 1.68 -16.12
CA GLY A 381 12.19 1.71 -15.57
C GLY A 381 13.23 1.13 -16.52
N THR A 382 14.49 1.20 -16.13
CA THR A 382 15.62 0.65 -16.90
C THR A 382 16.02 -0.72 -16.36
N PRO A 383 16.18 -1.76 -17.22
CA PRO A 383 16.68 -3.06 -16.79
C PRO A 383 18.07 -2.96 -16.16
N LYS A 384 18.30 -3.76 -15.11
CA LYS A 384 19.57 -3.81 -14.37
C LYS A 384 19.95 -5.25 -14.05
N THR A 385 20.96 -5.76 -14.74
CA THR A 385 21.48 -7.10 -14.51
C THR A 385 22.15 -7.19 -13.14
N MET A 386 21.71 -8.16 -12.34
CA MET A 386 22.24 -8.41 -10.99
C MET A 386 22.74 -9.86 -10.85
N ASN A 387 22.20 -10.80 -11.62
CA ASN A 387 22.57 -12.23 -11.61
C ASN A 387 22.41 -12.89 -10.23
N LEU A 388 21.31 -12.59 -9.54
CA LEU A 388 21.02 -13.09 -8.20
C LEU A 388 19.65 -13.73 -8.12
N LEU A 389 19.52 -14.75 -7.29
CA LEU A 389 18.27 -15.17 -6.69
C LEU A 389 18.35 -14.87 -5.19
N ILE A 390 17.30 -14.28 -4.62
CA ILE A 390 17.24 -14.02 -3.17
C ILE A 390 16.00 -14.66 -2.59
N GLY A 391 16.13 -15.55 -1.61
CA GLY A 391 14.99 -16.32 -1.12
C GLY A 391 14.91 -16.48 0.38
N GLY A 392 13.69 -16.65 0.88
CA GLY A 392 13.40 -16.85 2.30
C GLY A 392 11.90 -16.95 2.59
N GLU A 393 11.57 -17.31 3.83
CA GLU A 393 10.18 -17.56 4.26
C GLU A 393 9.44 -16.28 4.64
N ASN A 394 10.13 -15.31 5.23
CA ASN A 394 9.49 -14.09 5.70
C ASN A 394 9.61 -12.95 4.68
N PRO A 395 8.50 -12.37 4.20
CA PRO A 395 8.51 -11.34 3.16
C PRO A 395 9.22 -10.05 3.60
N VAL A 396 9.10 -9.66 4.87
CA VAL A 396 9.75 -8.44 5.39
C VAL A 396 11.27 -8.63 5.44
N ALA A 397 11.74 -9.80 5.89
CA ALA A 397 13.17 -10.10 5.92
C ALA A 397 13.77 -10.19 4.51
N VAL A 398 13.09 -10.87 3.59
CA VAL A 398 13.50 -10.99 2.17
C VAL A 398 13.55 -9.61 1.51
N ASP A 399 12.53 -8.78 1.68
CA ASP A 399 12.50 -7.42 1.14
C ASP A 399 13.59 -6.56 1.79
N ALA A 400 13.80 -6.67 3.09
CA ALA A 400 14.82 -5.89 3.79
C ALA A 400 16.25 -6.24 3.35
N VAL A 401 16.55 -7.51 3.08
CA VAL A 401 17.86 -7.92 2.53
C VAL A 401 18.01 -7.46 1.09
N THR A 402 16.99 -7.70 0.26
CA THR A 402 17.00 -7.29 -1.15
C THR A 402 17.14 -5.79 -1.31
N MET A 403 16.44 -5.00 -0.49
CA MET A 403 16.58 -3.53 -0.49
C MET A 403 18.01 -3.09 -0.17
N ARG A 404 18.71 -3.75 0.75
CA ARG A 404 20.12 -3.43 1.03
C ARG A 404 21.03 -3.76 -0.14
N VAL A 405 20.79 -4.89 -0.83
CA VAL A 405 21.48 -5.23 -2.09
C VAL A 405 21.24 -4.14 -3.14
N MET A 406 20.04 -3.57 -3.21
CA MET A 406 19.70 -2.45 -4.09
C MET A 406 20.25 -1.08 -3.62
N GLY A 407 21.00 -1.00 -2.52
CA GLY A 407 21.50 0.26 -1.95
C GLY A 407 20.46 1.09 -1.18
N LEU A 408 19.34 0.48 -0.76
CA LEU A 408 18.24 1.12 -0.05
C LEU A 408 18.16 0.68 1.41
N LYS A 409 17.63 1.56 2.25
CA LYS A 409 17.28 1.25 3.64
C LYS A 409 15.86 0.68 3.68
N PRO A 410 15.58 -0.42 4.41
CA PRO A 410 14.26 -1.06 4.42
C PRO A 410 13.09 -0.12 4.75
N HIS A 411 13.32 0.85 5.64
CA HIS A 411 12.30 1.83 6.05
C HIS A 411 11.95 2.87 4.95
N GLN A 412 12.70 2.92 3.84
CA GLN A 412 12.38 3.80 2.70
C GLN A 412 11.22 3.27 1.85
N SER A 413 10.86 1.99 1.99
CA SER A 413 9.66 1.41 1.37
C SER A 413 8.49 1.49 2.36
N PRO A 414 7.47 2.33 2.11
CA PRO A 414 6.30 2.44 2.96
C PRO A 414 5.60 1.12 3.31
N PRO A 415 5.32 0.20 2.37
CA PRO A 415 4.69 -1.07 2.72
C PRO A 415 5.60 -1.97 3.59
N VAL A 416 6.92 -1.97 3.33
CA VAL A 416 7.88 -2.73 4.18
C VAL A 416 7.93 -2.15 5.59
N LEU A 417 7.97 -0.82 5.72
CA LEU A 417 7.94 -0.15 7.01
C LEU A 417 6.64 -0.44 7.76
N LEU A 418 5.48 -0.36 7.11
CA LEU A 418 4.20 -0.68 7.75
C LEU A 418 4.13 -2.14 8.20
N ALA A 419 4.60 -3.09 7.38
CA ALA A 419 4.65 -4.50 7.74
C ALA A 419 5.56 -4.74 8.95
N TYR A 420 6.74 -4.10 8.98
CA TYR A 420 7.65 -4.13 10.13
C TYR A 420 6.99 -3.56 11.38
N LEU A 421 6.43 -2.35 11.31
CA LEU A 421 5.80 -1.68 12.46
C LEU A 421 4.64 -2.49 13.05
N GLN A 422 3.98 -3.29 12.22
CA GLN A 422 2.88 -4.20 12.60
C GLN A 422 3.36 -5.58 13.04
N GLY A 423 4.67 -5.85 13.01
CA GLY A 423 5.27 -7.08 13.51
C GLY A 423 5.20 -8.27 12.55
N LEU A 424 5.02 -8.05 11.25
CA LEU A 424 4.99 -9.14 10.26
C LEU A 424 6.35 -9.80 10.05
N GLY A 425 7.43 -9.06 10.29
CA GLY A 425 8.79 -9.57 10.15
C GLY A 425 9.82 -8.52 10.53
N PRO A 426 11.10 -8.90 10.66
CA PRO A 426 12.15 -8.01 11.09
C PRO A 426 12.75 -7.24 9.91
N ILE A 427 13.23 -6.03 10.18
CA ILE A 427 14.15 -5.32 9.27
C ILE A 427 15.54 -5.21 9.86
N GLU A 428 15.73 -5.54 11.14
CA GLU A 428 17.00 -5.41 11.84
C GLU A 428 17.98 -6.50 11.42
N SER A 429 19.20 -6.13 11.03
CA SER A 429 20.18 -7.09 10.49
C SER A 429 20.52 -8.22 11.47
N HIS A 430 20.58 -7.96 12.78
CA HIS A 430 20.87 -8.99 13.78
C HIS A 430 19.76 -10.05 13.92
N LYS A 431 18.56 -9.80 13.38
CA LYS A 431 17.44 -10.76 13.32
C LYS A 431 17.33 -11.47 11.98
N ILE A 432 18.22 -11.17 11.03
CA ILE A 432 18.21 -11.79 9.70
C ILE A 432 19.56 -12.45 9.48
N GLU A 433 19.57 -13.77 9.42
CA GLU A 433 20.71 -14.55 8.99
C GLU A 433 20.78 -14.56 7.47
N VAL A 434 21.83 -13.95 6.92
CA VAL A 434 22.12 -14.01 5.49
C VAL A 434 23.00 -15.21 5.20
N LEU A 435 22.56 -16.08 4.30
CA LEU A 435 23.27 -17.27 3.83
C LEU A 435 23.67 -17.08 2.35
N GLY A 436 24.72 -17.77 1.91
CA GLY A 436 25.24 -17.63 0.55
C GLY A 436 26.16 -16.40 0.42
N ALA A 437 25.96 -15.58 -0.62
CA ALA A 437 26.76 -14.38 -0.82
C ALA A 437 26.41 -13.29 0.22
N SER A 438 27.43 -12.57 0.71
CA SER A 438 27.22 -11.42 1.58
C SER A 438 26.66 -10.23 0.80
N ILE A 439 25.81 -9.42 1.44
CA ILE A 439 25.24 -8.19 0.86
C ILE A 439 26.34 -7.31 0.25
N ASP A 440 27.41 -7.04 0.98
CA ASP A 440 28.49 -6.12 0.55
C ASP A 440 29.18 -6.58 -0.75
N LYS A 441 29.19 -7.89 -1.02
CA LYS A 441 29.82 -8.46 -2.22
C LYS A 441 28.97 -8.30 -3.47
N VAL A 442 27.64 -8.24 -3.31
CA VAL A 442 26.68 -8.24 -4.42
C VAL A 442 25.88 -6.96 -4.53
N ALA A 443 26.04 -6.03 -3.59
CA ALA A 443 25.30 -4.78 -3.57
C ALA A 443 25.64 -3.93 -4.80
N ASN A 444 24.59 -3.45 -5.47
CA ASN A 444 24.70 -2.50 -6.57
C ASN A 444 23.54 -1.53 -6.46
N THR A 445 23.84 -0.25 -6.27
CA THR A 445 22.84 0.77 -5.93
C THR A 445 21.90 1.01 -7.10
N PHE A 446 20.59 0.87 -6.88
CA PHE A 446 19.57 1.13 -7.90
C PHE A 446 19.30 2.64 -8.00
N LYS A 447 19.15 3.14 -9.23
CA LYS A 447 18.69 4.50 -9.49
C LYS A 447 17.25 4.68 -9.02
N LEU A 448 16.98 5.73 -8.25
CA LEU A 448 15.63 6.13 -7.86
C LEU A 448 15.01 7.05 -8.93
N PRO A 449 13.66 7.06 -9.07
CA PRO A 449 12.99 7.90 -10.04
C PRO A 449 13.14 9.39 -9.75
N VAL A 450 13.37 10.17 -10.79
CA VAL A 450 13.31 11.64 -10.72
C VAL A 450 11.87 12.08 -10.92
N ILE A 451 11.27 12.68 -9.88
CA ILE A 451 9.88 13.16 -9.91
C ILE A 451 9.88 14.67 -10.17
N ASN A 452 9.51 15.06 -11.37
CA ASN A 452 9.29 16.47 -11.73
C ASN A 452 7.81 16.88 -11.57
N LEU A 453 7.54 17.74 -10.57
CA LEU A 453 6.25 18.39 -10.27
C LEU A 453 6.30 19.92 -10.43
N GLU A 454 7.21 20.44 -11.25
CA GLU A 454 7.28 21.87 -11.55
C GLU A 454 5.95 22.37 -12.13
N SER A 455 5.53 23.53 -11.62
CA SER A 455 4.34 24.26 -12.05
C SER A 455 4.54 24.90 -13.42
N GLY A 456 3.44 25.11 -14.14
CA GLY A 456 3.43 25.99 -15.31
C GLY A 456 3.21 27.46 -14.93
N ARG A 457 3.04 28.31 -15.95
CA ARG A 457 2.73 29.75 -15.80
C ARG A 457 1.51 29.98 -14.90
N ASP A 458 0.33 29.53 -15.33
CA ASP A 458 -0.96 29.71 -14.63
C ASP A 458 -1.52 28.41 -14.03
N PHE A 459 -0.65 27.40 -13.94
CA PHE A 459 -0.97 26.04 -13.46
C PHE A 459 -0.06 25.70 -12.27
N LYS A 460 -0.56 25.86 -11.05
CA LYS A 460 0.23 25.73 -9.82
C LYS A 460 0.01 24.39 -9.12
N ILE A 461 1.10 23.82 -8.62
CA ILE A 461 1.10 22.54 -7.91
C ILE A 461 1.56 22.77 -6.47
N HIS A 462 0.72 22.38 -5.52
CA HIS A 462 0.94 22.47 -4.08
C HIS A 462 1.09 21.06 -3.52
N ALA A 463 2.34 20.60 -3.37
CA ALA A 463 2.69 19.20 -3.11
C ALA A 463 3.53 18.99 -1.84
N GLU A 464 3.53 19.96 -0.93
CA GLU A 464 4.23 19.88 0.34
C GLU A 464 3.71 18.69 1.15
N ASN A 465 4.62 17.86 1.66
CA ASN A 465 4.30 16.64 2.43
C ASN A 465 3.47 15.59 1.66
N ALA A 466 3.27 15.75 0.35
CA ALA A 466 2.66 14.71 -0.47
C ALA A 466 3.53 13.46 -0.50
N CYS A 467 2.89 12.29 -0.41
CA CYS A 467 3.61 11.02 -0.44
C CYS A 467 4.14 10.67 -1.83
N MET A 468 5.13 9.78 -1.91
CA MET A 468 5.71 9.34 -3.18
C MET A 468 4.69 8.74 -4.15
N GLY A 469 3.61 8.13 -3.62
CA GLY A 469 2.48 7.65 -4.42
C GLY A 469 1.84 8.76 -5.25
N CYS A 470 1.25 9.76 -4.60
CA CYS A 470 0.58 10.86 -5.31
C CYS A 470 1.56 11.65 -6.18
N ARG A 471 2.79 11.87 -5.70
CA ARG A 471 3.83 12.58 -6.46
C ARG A 471 4.21 11.84 -7.74
N GLY A 472 4.41 10.53 -7.68
CA GLY A 472 4.77 9.74 -8.86
C GLY A 472 3.65 9.64 -9.89
N TYR A 473 2.40 9.45 -9.45
CA TYR A 473 1.25 9.45 -10.37
C TYR A 473 1.01 10.83 -11.01
N LEU A 474 1.12 11.92 -10.25
CA LEU A 474 0.99 13.26 -10.81
C LEU A 474 2.13 13.56 -11.79
N HIS A 475 3.37 13.19 -11.46
CA HIS A 475 4.51 13.32 -12.36
C HIS A 475 4.24 12.65 -13.72
N PHE A 476 3.71 11.43 -13.71
CA PHE A 476 3.36 10.70 -14.93
C PHE A 476 2.37 11.47 -15.81
N VAL A 477 1.35 12.09 -15.21
CA VAL A 477 0.33 12.87 -15.93
C VAL A 477 0.92 14.19 -16.44
N LEU A 478 1.68 14.91 -15.61
CA LEU A 478 2.31 16.18 -15.99
C LEU A 478 3.31 16.01 -17.14
N ALA A 479 3.99 14.86 -17.22
CA ALA A 479 4.87 14.56 -18.36
C ALA A 479 4.13 14.61 -19.71
N LYS A 480 2.82 14.35 -19.74
CA LYS A 480 1.99 14.46 -20.95
C LYS A 480 1.58 15.90 -21.30
N LEU A 481 1.70 16.83 -20.34
CA LEU A 481 1.50 18.27 -20.54
C LEU A 481 2.81 18.99 -20.88
N ARG A 482 3.97 18.35 -20.73
CA ARG A 482 5.29 18.88 -21.12
C ARG A 482 5.60 18.58 -22.58
N LYS A 483 4.70 19.02 -23.46
CA LYS A 483 4.83 18.98 -24.93
C LYS A 483 4.42 20.34 -25.49
N ALA A 484 4.75 20.61 -26.75
CA ALA A 484 4.31 21.85 -27.41
C ALA A 484 2.79 21.99 -27.34
N ASP A 485 2.31 23.19 -27.04
CA ASP A 485 0.87 23.50 -27.03
C ASP A 485 0.34 23.50 -28.49
N PRO A 486 -0.66 22.68 -28.85
CA PRO A 486 -1.22 22.67 -30.20
C PRO A 486 -1.79 24.02 -30.65
N ALA A 487 -2.26 24.84 -29.71
CA ALA A 487 -2.80 26.17 -29.99
C ALA A 487 -1.72 27.26 -30.14
N ASP A 488 -0.52 27.02 -29.60
CA ASP A 488 0.63 27.93 -29.71
C ASP A 488 1.93 27.14 -29.45
N PRO A 489 2.58 26.62 -30.51
CA PRO A 489 3.77 25.78 -30.36
C PRO A 489 4.98 26.48 -29.74
N SER A 490 4.96 27.80 -29.51
CA SER A 490 6.05 28.54 -28.85
C SER A 490 6.15 28.30 -27.34
N ARG A 491 5.15 27.65 -26.74
CA ARG A 491 5.09 27.30 -25.31
C ARG A 491 4.79 25.82 -25.10
N MET A 492 5.02 25.34 -23.87
CA MET A 492 4.53 24.03 -23.44
C MET A 492 3.04 24.09 -23.11
N LEU A 493 2.33 22.97 -23.27
CA LEU A 493 0.91 22.85 -22.95
C LEU A 493 0.63 23.15 -21.46
N ILE A 494 1.52 22.76 -20.55
CA ILE A 494 1.42 23.10 -19.12
C ILE A 494 1.51 24.61 -18.84
N ASP A 495 2.10 25.40 -19.74
CA ASP A 495 2.24 26.86 -19.65
C ASP A 495 1.11 27.62 -20.35
N ARG A 496 0.09 26.91 -20.82
CA ARG A 496 -1.10 27.53 -21.39
C ARG A 496 -1.70 28.54 -20.40
N PRO A 497 -2.02 29.77 -20.84
CA PRO A 497 -2.66 30.75 -19.98
C PRO A 497 -4.04 30.27 -19.49
N PHE A 498 -4.31 30.47 -18.21
CA PHE A 498 -5.60 30.15 -17.59
C PHE A 498 -6.14 31.37 -16.82
N ASN A 499 -7.41 31.72 -17.08
CA ASN A 499 -8.15 32.69 -16.28
C ASN A 499 -9.56 32.16 -15.99
N PRO A 500 -9.87 31.76 -14.74
CA PRO A 500 -9.01 31.86 -13.56
C PRO A 500 -7.86 30.84 -13.56
N ARG A 501 -6.81 31.10 -12.75
CA ARG A 501 -5.65 30.20 -12.59
C ARG A 501 -6.07 28.83 -12.07
N VAL A 502 -5.24 27.81 -12.36
CA VAL A 502 -5.45 26.43 -11.94
C VAL A 502 -4.50 26.07 -10.79
N ASN A 503 -5.03 25.40 -9.77
CA ASN A 503 -4.26 24.88 -8.64
C ASN A 503 -4.53 23.38 -8.44
N ILE A 504 -3.46 22.60 -8.25
CA ILE A 504 -3.55 21.21 -7.83
C ILE A 504 -2.95 21.07 -6.44
N PHE A 505 -3.77 20.65 -5.48
CA PHE A 505 -3.37 20.37 -4.11
C PHE A 505 -3.22 18.86 -3.90
N LEU A 506 -2.12 18.42 -3.28
CA LEU A 506 -1.92 17.03 -2.89
C LEU A 506 -1.12 16.92 -1.59
N GLY A 507 -1.29 15.79 -0.90
CA GLY A 507 -0.70 15.58 0.42
C GLY A 507 -1.58 16.11 1.56
N PRO A 508 -1.15 15.97 2.82
CA PRO A 508 -1.93 16.41 3.97
C PRO A 508 -1.77 17.91 4.27
N HIS A 509 -0.83 18.61 3.66
CA HIS A 509 -0.55 19.99 4.06
C HIS A 509 -1.56 20.99 3.48
N ALA A 510 -1.83 22.05 4.25
CA ALA A 510 -2.79 23.12 3.95
C ALA A 510 -2.19 24.54 4.10
N GLY A 511 -0.87 24.69 3.96
CA GLY A 511 -0.18 25.98 4.14
C GLY A 511 -0.55 27.03 3.10
N THR A 512 -0.99 26.61 1.90
CA THR A 512 -1.47 27.53 0.88
C THR A 512 -2.98 27.74 1.02
N ARG A 513 -3.40 29.01 1.15
CA ARG A 513 -4.81 29.38 1.18
C ARG A 513 -5.47 29.01 -0.16
N VAL A 514 -6.50 28.17 -0.10
CA VAL A 514 -7.35 27.88 -1.26
C VAL A 514 -8.09 29.15 -1.67
N HIS A 515 -7.89 29.61 -2.90
CA HIS A 515 -8.61 30.76 -3.44
C HIS A 515 -9.92 30.29 -4.10
N PRO A 516 -11.10 30.67 -3.59
CA PRO A 516 -12.37 30.12 -4.07
C PRO A 516 -12.76 30.58 -5.48
N LYS A 517 -12.09 31.61 -6.01
CA LYS A 517 -12.29 32.10 -7.39
C LYS A 517 -11.37 31.42 -8.41
N GLU A 518 -10.42 30.62 -7.95
CA GLU A 518 -9.51 29.86 -8.82
C GLU A 518 -10.03 28.46 -9.10
N THR A 519 -9.56 27.85 -10.18
CA THR A 519 -9.89 26.46 -10.50
C THR A 519 -9.06 25.54 -9.62
N ASN A 520 -9.68 24.95 -8.60
CA ASN A 520 -8.99 24.11 -7.62
C ASN A 520 -9.25 22.62 -7.88
N ILE A 521 -8.18 21.83 -7.91
CA ILE A 521 -8.20 20.37 -7.99
C ILE A 521 -7.56 19.81 -6.72
N PHE A 522 -8.25 18.90 -6.06
CA PHE A 522 -7.87 18.28 -4.79
C PHE A 522 -7.55 16.81 -5.01
N MET A 523 -6.26 16.46 -5.02
CA MET A 523 -5.80 15.13 -5.39
C MET A 523 -5.51 14.24 -4.16
N GLY A 524 -6.22 13.13 -4.12
CA GLY A 524 -6.10 12.04 -3.17
C GLY A 524 -6.90 12.22 -1.89
N ILE A 525 -7.06 11.13 -1.13
CA ILE A 525 -7.85 11.13 0.11
C ILE A 525 -7.36 12.16 1.14
N CYS A 526 -6.08 12.55 1.04
CA CYS A 526 -5.49 13.58 1.89
C CYS A 526 -6.05 14.99 1.65
N GLN A 527 -6.84 15.20 0.60
CA GLN A 527 -7.45 16.48 0.27
C GLN A 527 -8.98 16.47 0.31
N LEU A 528 -9.62 15.37 0.73
CA LEU A 528 -11.09 15.24 0.74
C LEU A 528 -11.82 16.21 1.67
N HIS A 529 -11.15 16.73 2.70
CA HIS A 529 -11.67 17.81 3.54
C HIS A 529 -11.90 19.13 2.77
N ASN A 530 -11.38 19.24 1.54
CA ASN A 530 -11.61 20.36 0.62
C ASN A 530 -12.48 19.98 -0.58
N ALA A 531 -13.11 18.80 -0.60
CA ALA A 531 -13.83 18.31 -1.78
C ALA A 531 -14.94 19.25 -2.29
N GLU A 532 -15.58 20.01 -1.40
CA GLU A 532 -16.63 20.99 -1.78
C GLU A 532 -16.07 22.29 -2.39
N LYS A 533 -14.76 22.51 -2.35
CA LYS A 533 -14.10 23.75 -2.79
C LYS A 533 -13.55 23.65 -4.23
N GLY A 534 -13.81 22.55 -4.93
CA GLY A 534 -13.25 22.28 -6.27
C GLY A 534 -13.43 20.84 -6.73
N THR A 535 -12.63 20.41 -7.70
CA THR A 535 -12.70 19.04 -8.23
C THR A 535 -11.88 18.08 -7.36
N ALA A 536 -12.52 17.08 -6.77
CA ALA A 536 -11.84 16.03 -6.01
C ALA A 536 -11.41 14.85 -6.91
N LEU A 537 -10.14 14.48 -6.85
CA LEU A 537 -9.60 13.29 -7.51
C LEU A 537 -9.34 12.23 -6.44
N VAL A 538 -10.27 11.30 -6.27
CA VAL A 538 -10.30 10.41 -5.10
C VAL A 538 -9.34 9.22 -5.27
N GLY A 539 -8.67 8.84 -4.18
CA GLY A 539 -7.78 7.68 -4.09
C GLY A 539 -6.51 7.93 -3.29
N CYS A 540 -5.72 6.90 -3.06
CA CYS A 540 -4.55 6.89 -2.19
C CYS A 540 -3.46 5.92 -2.70
N PRO A 541 -2.71 6.30 -3.76
CA PRO A 541 -2.96 7.46 -4.63
C PRO A 541 -4.11 7.20 -5.63
N PRO A 542 -4.76 8.26 -6.16
CA PRO A 542 -5.71 8.12 -7.26
C PRO A 542 -5.09 7.37 -8.44
N HIS A 543 -5.89 6.59 -9.16
CA HIS A 543 -5.45 5.93 -10.39
C HIS A 543 -5.09 6.96 -11.46
N ALA A 544 -4.21 6.56 -12.39
CA ALA A 544 -3.73 7.46 -13.43
C ALA A 544 -4.89 8.05 -14.25
N GLU A 545 -5.88 7.23 -14.62
CA GLU A 545 -7.05 7.66 -15.39
C GLU A 545 -7.90 8.70 -14.65
N VAL A 546 -8.12 8.55 -13.34
CA VAL A 546 -8.82 9.55 -12.52
C VAL A 546 -8.11 10.90 -12.59
N ILE A 547 -6.78 10.89 -12.55
CA ILE A 547 -5.96 12.12 -12.62
C ILE A 547 -5.95 12.68 -14.03
N MET A 548 -5.79 11.84 -15.05
CA MET A 548 -5.87 12.22 -16.46
C MET A 548 -7.23 12.89 -16.74
N ASN A 549 -8.33 12.30 -16.28
CA ASN A 549 -9.68 12.82 -16.48
C ASN A 549 -9.92 14.13 -15.75
N GLY A 550 -9.39 14.28 -14.53
CA GLY A 550 -9.46 15.53 -13.80
C GLY A 550 -8.71 16.68 -14.49
N ILE A 551 -7.50 16.40 -14.98
CA ILE A 551 -6.59 17.43 -15.50
C ILE A 551 -6.86 17.74 -16.98
N PHE A 552 -7.05 16.74 -17.83
CA PHE A 552 -7.25 16.94 -19.27
C PHE A 552 -8.61 17.58 -19.62
N LYS A 553 -9.59 17.56 -18.71
CA LYS A 553 -10.83 18.36 -18.86
C LYS A 553 -10.56 19.87 -19.00
N LEU A 554 -9.41 20.35 -18.54
CA LEU A 554 -8.98 21.74 -18.69
C LEU A 554 -8.42 22.06 -20.09
N PHE A 555 -8.25 21.05 -20.95
CA PHE A 555 -7.67 21.14 -22.28
C PHE A 555 -8.57 20.46 -23.32
N PRO A 556 -9.79 20.99 -23.58
CA PRO A 556 -10.80 20.31 -24.39
C PRO A 556 -10.41 20.11 -25.87
N ASP A 557 -9.45 20.89 -26.37
CA ASP A 557 -8.88 20.83 -27.71
C ASP A 557 -7.73 19.82 -27.84
N VAL A 558 -7.29 19.21 -26.74
CA VAL A 558 -6.19 18.25 -26.73
C VAL A 558 -6.75 16.85 -26.57
N GLU A 559 -6.45 15.96 -27.53
CA GLU A 559 -6.79 14.56 -27.41
C GLU A 559 -6.17 13.98 -26.12
N ARG A 560 -7.03 13.41 -25.27
CA ARG A 560 -6.61 12.76 -24.03
C ARG A 560 -5.77 11.52 -24.37
N PRO A 561 -4.55 11.40 -23.83
CA PRO A 561 -3.76 10.18 -23.98
C PRO A 561 -4.53 8.97 -23.47
N LYS A 562 -4.72 7.96 -24.33
CA LYS A 562 -5.32 6.68 -23.94
C LYS A 562 -4.35 5.92 -23.04
N TYR A 563 -4.71 5.74 -21.76
CA TYR A 563 -3.88 5.04 -20.79
C TYR A 563 -4.23 3.54 -20.66
N ALA A 564 -5.51 3.22 -20.89
CA ALA A 564 -6.16 1.96 -20.61
C ALA A 564 -7.24 1.63 -21.65
N ASP A 565 -7.76 0.39 -21.61
CA ASP A 565 -9.09 0.12 -22.15
C ASP A 565 -10.12 0.81 -21.24
N GLU A 566 -10.63 1.96 -21.67
CA GLU A 566 -11.50 2.85 -20.89
C GLU A 566 -12.74 2.13 -20.34
N THR A 567 -13.15 1.03 -20.97
CA THR A 567 -14.32 0.25 -20.58
C THR A 567 -14.15 -0.46 -19.24
N GLU A 568 -12.95 -0.94 -18.91
CA GLU A 568 -12.71 -1.72 -17.70
C GLU A 568 -12.56 -0.83 -16.45
N GLU A 569 -11.87 0.31 -16.53
CA GLU A 569 -11.78 1.22 -15.36
C GLU A 569 -13.15 1.81 -15.00
N ALA A 570 -13.93 2.26 -15.99
CA ALA A 570 -15.27 2.78 -15.75
C ALA A 570 -16.19 1.73 -15.12
N LYS A 571 -16.06 0.47 -15.54
CA LYS A 571 -16.75 -0.66 -14.93
C LYS A 571 -16.33 -0.88 -13.48
N LEU A 572 -15.02 -0.86 -13.19
CA LEU A 572 -14.51 -1.00 -11.82
C LEU A 572 -14.93 0.16 -10.91
N GLU A 573 -14.96 1.39 -11.43
CA GLU A 573 -15.44 2.56 -10.71
C GLU A 573 -16.94 2.43 -10.39
N LYS A 574 -17.75 2.00 -11.36
CA LYS A 574 -19.18 1.72 -11.12
C LYS A 574 -19.37 0.65 -10.04
N MET A 575 -18.65 -0.47 -10.14
CA MET A 575 -18.69 -1.53 -9.13
C MET A 575 -18.24 -1.05 -7.75
N LEU A 576 -17.23 -0.17 -7.69
CA LEU A 576 -16.81 0.43 -6.43
C LEU A 576 -17.92 1.30 -5.83
N ASN A 577 -18.60 2.11 -6.64
CA ASN A 577 -19.69 2.96 -6.16
C ASN A 577 -20.84 2.11 -5.59
N GLU A 578 -21.20 1.01 -6.25
CA GLU A 578 -22.18 0.04 -5.72
C GLU A 578 -21.73 -0.53 -4.36
N VAL A 579 -20.44 -0.89 -4.21
CA VAL A 579 -19.90 -1.33 -2.92
C VAL A 579 -19.96 -0.22 -1.87
N LEU A 580 -19.61 1.01 -2.22
CA LEU A 580 -19.64 2.14 -1.29
C LEU A 580 -21.06 2.48 -0.82
N GLU A 581 -22.07 2.38 -1.68
CA GLU A 581 -23.47 2.57 -1.31
C GLU A 581 -23.97 1.53 -0.30
N THR A 582 -23.53 0.28 -0.43
CA THR A 582 -23.86 -0.79 0.55
C THR A 582 -23.10 -0.67 1.88
N LEU A 583 -22.08 0.17 1.94
CA LEU A 583 -21.32 0.47 3.16
C LEU A 583 -21.88 1.69 3.92
N VAL A 584 -22.94 2.36 3.47
CA VAL A 584 -23.51 3.52 4.21
C VAL A 584 -24.38 3.07 5.37
#